data_AF-K1R534-F1
#
_entry.id   AF-K1R534-F1
#
_cell.length_a   1.000
_cell.length_b   1.000
_cell.length_c   1.000
_cell.angle_alpha   90.00
_cell.angle_beta   90.00
_cell.angle_gamma   90.00
#
_symmetry.space_group_name_H-M   'P 1'
#
loop_
_entity.id
_entity.type
_entity.pdbx_description
1 polymer ?
#
loop_
_entity_poly.entity_id
_entity_poly.type
_entity_poly.pdbx_seq_one_letter_code
_entity_poly.pdbx_strand_id
1 'polypeptide(L)'
;MQQLLDSIQKISQVTSAKICFESHIFLDGAVRENKMTEFALQLIGLLNDALHINDVLEGTKTWTPYGLKLSWRLPGPNKMIFCIHLKDSTKVKKKKRWSQIMYMSYILDFLSKQHVDRYGNQFDTNNFILTTDADVQFTPESVEALLDLMLRDTSVGAVCARTYPLGSGPVVWYQKFEYAVGHWFQKVFDFIDDVTSVFEKLTF
;
A
#
# COMPACT_ATOMS: atom_id res chain seq x y z
N MET A 1 3.55 -8.67 -8.88
CA MET A 1 4.23 -7.39 -8.57
C MET A 1 4.47 -6.52 -9.79
N GLN A 2 4.77 -7.05 -10.99
CA GLN A 2 4.88 -6.23 -12.21
C GLN A 2 3.68 -5.28 -12.42
N GLN A 3 2.45 -5.80 -12.35
CA GLN A 3 1.23 -5.00 -12.52
C GLN A 3 1.12 -3.81 -11.54
N LEU A 4 1.55 -3.99 -10.29
CA LEU A 4 1.60 -2.92 -9.30
C LEU A 4 2.64 -1.86 -9.71
N LEU A 5 3.84 -2.30 -10.11
CA LEU A 5 4.91 -1.40 -10.53
C LEU A 5 4.51 -0.59 -11.78
N ASP A 6 3.86 -1.23 -12.76
CA ASP A 6 3.33 -0.55 -13.95
C ASP A 6 2.27 0.51 -13.56
N SER A 7 1.44 0.21 -12.56
CA SER A 7 0.43 1.16 -12.06
C SER A 7 1.11 2.35 -11.36
N ILE A 8 2.16 2.11 -10.58
CA ILE A 8 2.98 3.16 -9.95
C ILE A 8 3.68 4.02 -11.01
N GLN A 9 4.23 3.40 -12.06
CA GLN A 9 4.85 4.11 -13.18
C GLN A 9 3.85 5.07 -13.84
N LYS A 10 2.62 4.61 -14.08
CA LYS A 10 1.57 5.47 -14.67
C LYS A 10 1.26 6.66 -13.77
N ILE A 11 1.18 6.47 -12.45
CA ILE A 11 0.98 7.56 -11.50
C ILE A 11 2.14 8.56 -11.53
N SER A 12 3.39 8.10 -11.64
CA SER A 12 4.56 9.00 -11.65
C SER A 12 4.59 9.92 -12.88
N GLN A 13 3.93 9.52 -13.98
CA GLN A 13 3.81 10.31 -15.21
C GLN A 13 2.67 11.33 -15.22
N VAL A 14 1.75 11.27 -14.27
CA VAL A 14 0.61 12.21 -14.22
C VAL A 14 1.14 13.63 -14.02
N THR A 15 0.68 14.59 -14.82
CA THR A 15 1.07 16.00 -14.67
C THR A 15 -0.03 16.74 -13.90
N SER A 16 -0.18 16.46 -12.62
CA SER A 16 -1.14 17.18 -11.76
C SER A 16 -0.38 18.05 -10.77
N ALA A 17 -0.37 19.36 -10.99
CA ALA A 17 0.33 20.32 -10.12
C ALA A 17 -0.26 20.39 -8.69
N LYS A 18 -1.42 19.79 -8.45
CA LYS A 18 -2.15 19.85 -7.18
C LYS A 18 -1.95 18.63 -6.30
N ILE A 19 -1.51 17.49 -6.85
CA ILE A 19 -1.45 16.22 -6.11
C ILE A 19 0.00 15.74 -6.07
N CYS A 20 0.52 15.54 -4.87
CA CYS A 20 1.82 14.93 -4.65
C CYS A 20 1.62 13.44 -4.30
N PHE A 21 2.29 12.57 -5.04
CA PHE A 21 2.28 11.13 -4.76
C PHE A 21 3.58 10.68 -4.12
N GLU A 22 3.48 9.79 -3.15
CA GLU A 22 4.57 9.01 -2.58
C GLU A 22 4.12 7.54 -2.52
N SER A 23 5.00 6.61 -2.87
CA SER A 23 4.68 5.18 -2.86
C SER A 23 5.63 4.39 -1.98
N HIS A 24 5.05 3.44 -1.24
CA HIS A 24 5.75 2.54 -0.34
C HIS A 24 5.34 1.09 -0.60
N ILE A 25 6.32 0.21 -0.82
CA ILE A 25 6.12 -1.24 -0.90
C ILE A 25 6.77 -1.89 0.32
N PHE A 26 6.00 -2.66 1.10
CA PHE A 26 6.51 -3.43 2.23
C PHE A 26 6.64 -4.91 1.85
N LEU A 27 7.87 -5.42 1.79
CA LEU A 27 8.17 -6.79 1.41
C LEU A 27 8.58 -7.63 2.62
N ASP A 28 7.78 -8.67 2.90
CA ASP A 28 8.03 -9.63 3.96
C ASP A 28 9.16 -10.60 3.63
N GLY A 29 10.02 -10.91 4.61
CA GLY A 29 11.10 -11.90 4.43
C GLY A 29 12.14 -11.52 3.39
N ALA A 30 12.27 -10.22 3.11
CA ALA A 30 13.18 -9.67 2.12
C ALA A 30 14.63 -9.63 2.61
N VAL A 31 14.85 -9.57 3.92
CA VAL A 31 16.18 -9.56 4.55
C VAL A 31 16.26 -10.66 5.59
N ARG A 32 17.45 -11.24 5.72
CA ARG A 32 17.83 -12.11 6.83
C ARG A 32 19.30 -11.86 7.16
N GLU A 33 19.58 -11.51 8.41
CA GLU A 33 20.96 -11.31 8.90
C GLU A 33 21.76 -10.33 8.01
N ASN A 34 21.14 -9.19 7.67
CA ASN A 34 21.68 -8.16 6.79
C ASN A 34 21.97 -8.58 5.33
N LYS A 35 21.52 -9.75 4.89
CA LYS A 35 21.57 -10.19 3.49
C LYS A 35 20.18 -10.14 2.86
N MET A 36 20.11 -9.69 1.61
CA MET A 36 18.88 -9.73 0.83
C MET A 36 18.56 -11.18 0.43
N THR A 37 17.29 -11.54 0.48
CA THR A 37 16.80 -12.85 0.03
C THR A 37 16.47 -12.83 -1.46
N GLU A 38 16.26 -14.00 -2.04
CA GLU A 38 15.87 -14.13 -3.46
C GLU A 38 14.59 -13.34 -3.78
N PHE A 39 13.61 -13.32 -2.89
CA PHE A 39 12.37 -12.54 -3.08
C PHE A 39 12.62 -11.04 -3.24
N ALA A 40 13.59 -10.50 -2.50
CA ALA A 40 13.99 -9.10 -2.63
C ALA A 40 14.68 -8.86 -3.97
N LEU A 41 15.58 -9.77 -4.39
CA LEU A 41 16.28 -9.68 -5.66
C LEU A 41 15.33 -9.80 -6.86
N GLN A 42 14.32 -10.66 -6.79
CA GLN A 42 13.28 -10.79 -7.81
C GLN A 42 12.50 -9.47 -7.97
N LEU A 43 12.09 -8.84 -6.87
CA LEU A 43 11.41 -7.54 -6.93
C LEU A 43 12.34 -6.46 -7.52
N ILE A 44 13.59 -6.42 -7.07
CA ILE A 44 14.59 -5.46 -7.56
C ILE A 44 14.84 -5.63 -9.06
N GLY A 45 14.90 -6.87 -9.56
CA GLY A 45 15.08 -7.17 -10.97
C GLY A 45 13.97 -6.62 -11.86
N LEU A 46 12.75 -6.49 -11.34
CA LEU A 46 11.61 -5.92 -12.09
C LEU A 46 11.63 -4.38 -12.16
N LEU A 47 12.44 -3.71 -11.34
CA LEU A 47 12.42 -2.24 -11.25
C LEU A 47 12.94 -1.57 -12.52
N ASN A 48 13.90 -2.20 -13.20
CA ASN A 48 14.42 -1.67 -14.46
C ASN A 48 13.33 -1.65 -15.54
N ASP A 49 12.68 -2.80 -15.73
CA ASP A 49 11.66 -2.97 -16.76
C ASP A 49 10.40 -2.14 -16.47
N ALA A 50 9.97 -2.10 -15.20
CA ALA A 50 8.72 -1.45 -14.81
C ALA A 50 8.84 0.06 -14.58
N LEU A 51 9.95 0.51 -13.97
CA LEU A 51 10.11 1.88 -13.46
C LEU A 51 11.29 2.64 -14.12
N HIS A 52 12.03 2.00 -15.03
CA HIS A 52 13.24 2.55 -15.65
C HIS A 52 14.34 2.94 -14.65
N ILE A 53 14.43 2.19 -13.55
CA ILE A 53 15.52 2.33 -12.57
C ILE A 53 16.66 1.40 -13.01
N ASN A 54 17.66 1.97 -13.68
CA ASN A 54 18.74 1.19 -14.29
C ASN A 54 19.73 0.64 -13.25
N ASP A 55 20.03 1.42 -12.21
CA ASP A 55 20.92 1.00 -11.12
C ASP A 55 20.26 1.27 -9.76
N VAL A 56 20.18 0.20 -8.96
CA VAL A 56 19.71 0.24 -7.57
C VAL A 56 20.55 1.22 -6.73
N LEU A 57 21.83 1.39 -7.08
CA LEU A 57 22.76 2.31 -6.42
C LEU A 57 22.43 3.79 -6.64
N GLU A 58 21.63 4.14 -7.65
CA GLU A 58 21.10 5.50 -7.80
C GLU A 58 20.14 5.87 -6.65
N GLY A 59 19.62 4.86 -5.96
CA GLY A 59 18.77 5.03 -4.79
C GLY A 59 19.53 5.23 -3.49
N THR A 60 18.82 5.76 -2.49
CA THR A 60 19.31 5.84 -1.12
C THR A 60 19.01 4.54 -0.38
N LYS A 61 20.04 3.93 0.19
CA LYS A 61 19.96 2.75 1.05
C LYS A 61 20.06 3.15 2.52
N THR A 62 19.05 2.81 3.32
CA THR A 62 19.02 3.14 4.76
C THR A 62 18.65 1.91 5.58
N TRP A 63 19.49 1.55 6.55
CA TRP A 63 19.15 0.52 7.53
C TRP A 63 18.10 1.05 8.52
N THR A 64 17.09 0.24 8.78
CA THR A 64 15.97 0.59 9.68
C THR A 64 15.86 -0.44 10.80
N PRO A 65 15.19 -0.13 11.91
CA PRO A 65 14.97 -1.07 13.00
C PRO A 65 14.30 -2.39 12.56
N TYR A 66 13.53 -2.35 11.46
CA TYR A 66 12.82 -3.50 10.92
C TYR A 66 13.51 -4.19 9.75
N GLY A 67 14.63 -3.67 9.23
CA GLY A 67 15.30 -4.22 8.06
C GLY A 67 16.03 -3.16 7.25
N LEU A 68 15.70 -3.07 5.96
CA LEU A 68 16.36 -2.17 5.01
C LEU A 68 15.33 -1.38 4.21
N LYS A 69 15.56 -0.08 4.03
CA LYS A 69 14.78 0.77 3.15
C LYS A 69 15.63 1.15 1.94
N LEU A 70 15.05 1.00 0.76
CA LEU A 70 15.58 1.53 -0.50
C LEU A 70 14.64 2.63 -0.98
N SER A 71 15.17 3.74 -1.46
CA SER A 71 14.37 4.90 -1.88
C SER A 71 14.94 5.53 -3.14
N TRP A 72 14.06 5.86 -4.08
CA TRP A 72 14.38 6.50 -5.35
C TRP A 72 13.43 7.65 -5.60
N ARG A 73 13.86 8.53 -6.50
CA ARG A 73 13.00 9.54 -7.10
C ARG A 73 12.69 9.10 -8.52
N LEU A 74 11.43 8.77 -8.78
CA LEU A 74 11.03 8.23 -10.08
C LEU A 74 11.17 9.29 -11.18
N PRO A 75 11.56 8.90 -12.40
CA PRO A 75 11.55 9.78 -13.55
C PRO A 75 10.09 10.14 -13.88
N GLY A 76 9.82 11.43 -14.05
CA GLY A 76 8.49 11.93 -14.35
C GLY A 76 8.26 13.37 -13.87
N PRO A 77 7.19 14.04 -14.34
CA PRO A 77 6.87 15.41 -14.00
C PRO A 77 6.68 15.61 -12.49
N ASN A 78 6.06 14.65 -11.80
CA ASN A 78 5.80 14.72 -10.36
C ASN A 78 7.04 14.44 -9.50
N LYS A 79 8.12 13.92 -10.10
CA LYS A 79 9.34 13.48 -9.39
C LYS A 79 9.00 12.70 -8.10
N MET A 80 8.07 11.77 -8.23
CA MET A 80 7.46 10.99 -7.17
C MET A 80 8.49 10.19 -6.37
N ILE A 81 8.37 10.20 -5.04
CA ILE A 81 9.22 9.39 -4.17
C ILE A 81 8.70 7.96 -4.16
N PHE A 82 9.58 7.00 -4.40
CA PHE A 82 9.29 5.57 -4.37
C PHE A 82 10.21 4.87 -3.37
N CYS A 83 9.60 4.17 -2.41
CA CYS A 83 10.29 3.48 -1.33
C CYS A 83 9.95 2.00 -1.30
N ILE A 84 10.96 1.15 -1.14
CA ILE A 84 10.79 -0.27 -0.84
C ILE A 84 11.34 -0.54 0.56
N HIS A 85 10.48 -1.07 1.41
CA HIS A 85 10.74 -1.46 2.78
C HIS A 85 10.95 -2.98 2.82
N LEU A 86 12.21 -3.40 2.82
CA LEU A 86 12.63 -4.79 2.88
C LEU A 86 12.70 -5.24 4.35
N LYS A 87 11.72 -6.06 4.78
CA LYS A 87 11.62 -6.50 6.18
C LYS A 87 12.61 -7.62 6.48
N ASP A 88 13.29 -7.48 7.62
CA ASP A 88 14.13 -8.54 8.18
C ASP A 88 13.26 -9.52 8.97
N SER A 89 13.26 -10.76 8.51
CA SER A 89 12.51 -11.85 9.14
C SER A 89 12.92 -12.21 10.56
N THR A 90 14.12 -11.80 10.98
CA THR A 90 14.61 -11.99 12.35
C THR A 90 14.15 -10.89 13.30
N LYS A 91 13.78 -9.71 12.76
CA LYS A 91 13.38 -8.52 13.53
C LYS A 91 11.88 -8.31 13.57
N VAL A 92 11.20 -8.61 12.46
CA VAL A 92 9.74 -8.44 12.35
C VAL A 92 9.09 -9.77 12.01
N LYS A 93 7.97 -10.05 12.69
CA LYS A 93 7.17 -11.24 12.43
C LYS A 93 6.65 -11.23 10.99
N LYS A 94 6.85 -12.35 10.31
CA LYS A 94 6.22 -12.64 9.02
C LYS A 94 4.73 -12.83 9.23
N LYS A 95 3.90 -12.21 8.38
CA LYS A 95 2.46 -12.44 8.12
C LYS A 95 1.81 -11.12 7.72
N LYS A 96 0.76 -11.20 6.91
CA LYS A 96 -0.03 -10.05 6.42
C LYS A 96 -0.39 -9.07 7.54
N ARG A 97 -0.99 -9.53 8.65
CA ARG A 97 -1.41 -8.67 9.77
C ARG A 97 -0.24 -7.88 10.42
N TRP A 98 0.94 -8.48 10.56
CA TRP A 98 2.10 -7.77 11.11
C TRP A 98 2.66 -6.73 10.15
N SER A 99 2.61 -7.01 8.84
CA SER A 99 2.90 -6.00 7.81
C SER A 99 1.89 -4.85 7.83
N GLN A 100 0.61 -5.15 8.09
CA GLN A 100 -0.44 -4.13 8.24
C GLN A 100 -0.20 -3.19 9.42
N ILE A 101 0.06 -3.75 10.60
CA ILE A 101 0.40 -2.97 11.80
C ILE A 101 1.63 -2.09 11.54
N MET A 102 2.64 -2.64 10.86
CA MET A 102 3.88 -1.94 10.58
C MET A 102 3.67 -0.71 9.67
N TYR A 103 2.96 -0.84 8.55
CA TYR A 103 2.75 0.32 7.69
C TYR A 103 1.80 1.34 8.34
N MET A 104 0.79 0.89 9.11
CA MET A 104 -0.05 1.83 9.87
C MET A 104 0.77 2.61 10.90
N SER A 105 1.67 1.93 11.63
CA SER A 105 2.61 2.61 12.54
C SER A 105 3.53 3.57 11.81
N TYR A 106 4.08 3.18 10.65
CA TYR A 106 4.93 4.05 9.83
C TYR A 106 4.18 5.31 9.39
N ILE A 107 2.93 5.15 8.96
CA ILE A 107 2.09 6.27 8.53
C ILE A 107 1.69 7.14 9.71
N LEU A 108 1.34 6.58 10.86
CA LEU A 108 1.05 7.35 12.07
C LEU A 108 2.28 8.14 12.55
N ASP A 109 3.47 7.55 12.49
CA ASP A 109 4.72 8.24 12.80
C ASP A 109 5.02 9.36 11.79
N PHE A 110 4.65 9.17 10.53
CA PHE A 110 4.79 10.19 9.48
C PHE A 110 3.78 11.33 9.66
N LEU A 111 2.51 11.01 9.85
CA LEU A 111 1.42 11.97 10.09
C LEU A 111 1.63 12.73 11.39
N SER A 112 2.05 12.08 12.47
CA SER A 112 2.33 12.76 13.76
C SER A 112 3.50 13.73 13.67
N LYS A 113 4.53 13.42 12.88
CA LYS A 113 5.66 14.33 12.62
C LYS A 113 5.31 15.47 11.67
N GLN A 114 4.37 15.25 10.75
CA GLN A 114 3.87 16.30 9.87
C GLN A 114 2.85 17.21 10.58
N HIS A 115 2.08 16.72 11.55
CA HIS A 115 0.98 17.49 12.15
C HIS A 115 1.41 18.69 13.00
N VAL A 116 2.70 18.86 13.28
CA VAL A 116 3.21 19.91 14.17
C VAL A 116 4.51 20.46 13.59
N ASP A 117 4.48 21.70 13.08
CA ASP A 117 5.72 22.45 12.80
C ASP A 117 6.52 22.68 14.10
N ARG A 118 7.81 23.01 14.02
CA ARG A 118 8.65 23.45 15.16
C ARG A 118 8.03 24.63 15.94
N TYR A 119 7.06 25.31 15.34
CA TYR A 119 6.30 26.44 15.91
C TYR A 119 4.90 26.05 16.44
N GLY A 120 4.51 24.77 16.41
CA GLY A 120 3.21 24.31 16.92
C GLY A 120 2.03 24.50 15.96
N ASN A 121 2.28 24.90 14.71
CA ASN A 121 1.22 25.07 13.71
C ASN A 121 0.82 23.73 13.10
N GLN A 122 -0.49 23.51 12.98
CA GLN A 122 -1.08 22.32 12.38
C GLN A 122 -0.90 22.37 10.86
N PHE A 123 -0.25 21.35 10.28
CA PHE A 123 -0.12 21.24 8.82
C PHE A 123 -1.43 20.77 8.16
N ASP A 124 -1.49 21.03 6.85
CA ASP A 124 -2.56 20.73 5.90
C ASP A 124 -3.25 19.38 6.16
N THR A 125 -4.58 19.40 6.33
CA THR A 125 -5.39 18.22 6.66
C THR A 125 -5.62 17.29 5.47
N ASN A 126 -5.13 17.64 4.29
CA ASN A 126 -5.41 16.94 3.03
C ASN A 126 -4.41 15.82 2.71
N ASN A 127 -4.08 15.00 3.71
CA ASN A 127 -3.23 13.82 3.54
C ASN A 127 -4.08 12.56 3.49
N PHE A 128 -3.97 11.80 2.41
CA PHE A 128 -4.75 10.59 2.18
C PHE A 128 -3.84 9.37 2.03
N ILE A 129 -4.36 8.21 2.42
CA ILE A 129 -3.64 6.94 2.34
C ILE A 129 -4.39 6.03 1.38
N LEU A 130 -3.69 5.54 0.36
CA LEU A 130 -4.16 4.47 -0.50
C LEU A 130 -3.42 3.18 -0.15
N THR A 131 -4.16 2.15 0.28
CA THR A 131 -3.63 0.80 0.51
C THR A 131 -4.15 -0.15 -0.55
N THR A 132 -3.28 -0.95 -1.17
CA THR A 132 -3.64 -1.91 -2.21
C THR A 132 -2.76 -3.16 -2.13
N ASP A 133 -3.26 -4.29 -2.64
CA ASP A 133 -2.52 -5.53 -2.73
C ASP A 133 -1.56 -5.54 -3.93
N ALA A 134 -0.52 -6.37 -3.88
CA ALA A 134 0.57 -6.40 -4.86
C ALA A 134 0.21 -7.05 -6.22
N ASP A 135 -0.99 -7.62 -6.31
CA ASP A 135 -1.61 -8.24 -7.48
C ASP A 135 -2.75 -7.39 -8.06
N VAL A 136 -2.98 -6.18 -7.52
CA VAL A 136 -3.99 -5.26 -8.04
C VAL A 136 -3.36 -4.32 -9.06
N GLN A 137 -4.05 -4.18 -10.20
CA GLN A 137 -3.77 -3.15 -11.19
C GLN A 137 -4.74 -1.98 -11.01
N PHE A 138 -4.23 -0.75 -11.08
CA PHE A 138 -5.04 0.46 -11.03
C PHE A 138 -4.52 1.52 -12.01
N THR A 139 -5.36 2.53 -12.25
CA THR A 139 -5.06 3.64 -13.15
C THR A 139 -5.06 4.95 -12.36
N PRO A 140 -4.32 5.98 -12.81
CA PRO A 140 -4.37 7.31 -12.22
C PRO A 140 -5.80 7.84 -12.02
N GLU A 141 -6.65 7.65 -13.02
CA GLU A 141 -8.03 8.12 -13.02
C GLU A 141 -8.85 7.45 -11.92
N SER A 142 -8.58 6.17 -11.63
CA SER A 142 -9.23 5.46 -10.53
C SER A 142 -8.80 6.00 -9.16
N VAL A 143 -7.53 6.38 -9.01
CA VAL A 143 -7.02 6.98 -7.77
C VAL A 143 -7.57 8.39 -7.58
N GLU A 144 -7.62 9.19 -8.64
CA GLU A 144 -8.23 10.52 -8.61
C GLU A 144 -9.72 10.47 -8.27
N ALA A 145 -10.47 9.49 -8.79
CA ALA A 145 -11.88 9.31 -8.46
C ALA A 145 -12.10 8.99 -6.97
N LEU A 146 -11.24 8.16 -6.37
CA LEU A 146 -11.29 7.88 -4.93
C LEU A 146 -10.99 9.14 -4.11
N LEU A 147 -9.98 9.89 -4.53
CA LEU A 147 -9.57 11.12 -3.87
C LEU A 147 -10.67 12.20 -3.97
N ASP A 148 -11.30 12.36 -5.12
CA ASP A 148 -12.39 13.31 -5.35
C ASP A 148 -13.60 13.01 -4.45
N LEU A 149 -13.92 11.74 -4.19
CA LEU A 149 -14.96 11.36 -3.22
C LEU A 149 -14.60 11.79 -1.79
N MET A 150 -13.35 11.54 -1.37
CA MET A 150 -12.86 11.93 -0.04
C MET A 150 -12.77 13.46 0.13
N LEU A 151 -12.44 14.19 -0.94
CA LEU A 151 -12.36 15.66 -0.92
C LEU A 151 -13.73 16.33 -0.92
N ARG A 152 -14.72 15.72 -1.57
CA ARG A 152 -16.09 16.25 -1.63
C ARG A 152 -16.83 16.11 -0.31
N ASP A 153 -16.62 15.00 0.40
CA ASP A 153 -17.33 14.71 1.64
C ASP A 153 -16.34 14.43 2.77
N THR A 154 -16.09 15.44 3.60
CA THR A 154 -15.19 15.36 4.75
C THR A 154 -15.75 14.51 5.90
N SER A 155 -17.01 14.07 5.82
CA SER A 155 -17.59 13.13 6.79
C SER A 155 -17.20 11.68 6.51
N VAL A 156 -16.69 11.39 5.30
CA VAL A 156 -16.27 10.04 4.90
C VAL A 156 -14.86 9.76 5.41
N GLY A 157 -14.73 8.75 6.27
CA GLY A 157 -13.44 8.31 6.81
C GLY A 157 -12.63 7.41 5.88
N ALA A 158 -13.28 6.72 4.93
CA ALA A 158 -12.62 5.84 3.97
C ALA A 158 -13.51 5.57 2.74
N VAL A 159 -12.88 5.43 1.57
CA VAL A 159 -13.53 4.98 0.33
C VAL A 159 -12.78 3.76 -0.20
N CYS A 160 -13.51 2.78 -0.73
CA CYS A 160 -12.95 1.56 -1.29
C CYS A 160 -13.38 1.40 -2.75
N ALA A 161 -12.43 1.12 -3.64
CA ALA A 161 -12.72 0.75 -5.01
C ALA A 161 -13.15 -0.72 -5.10
N ARG A 162 -14.03 -1.03 -6.07
CA ARG A 162 -14.36 -2.42 -6.41
C ARG A 162 -13.25 -3.02 -7.26
N THR A 163 -12.75 -4.19 -6.86
CA THR A 163 -11.81 -4.99 -7.67
C THR A 163 -12.56 -6.02 -8.51
N TYR A 164 -12.00 -6.36 -9.67
CA TYR A 164 -12.52 -7.41 -10.53
C TYR A 164 -11.36 -8.18 -11.18
N PRO A 165 -11.49 -9.51 -11.35
CA PRO A 165 -10.44 -10.31 -11.96
C PRO A 165 -10.29 -9.96 -13.45
N LEU A 166 -9.05 -9.88 -13.90
CA LEU A 166 -8.69 -9.68 -15.31
C LEU A 166 -8.58 -11.02 -16.03
N GLY A 167 -8.86 -11.03 -17.34
CA GLY A 167 -8.75 -12.21 -18.20
C GLY A 167 -10.08 -12.88 -18.54
N SER A 168 -10.00 -14.11 -19.03
CA SER A 168 -11.16 -14.89 -19.50
C SER A 168 -11.05 -16.37 -19.13
N GLY A 169 -12.20 -17.05 -19.07
CA GLY A 169 -12.30 -18.49 -18.88
C GLY A 169 -12.80 -18.92 -17.50
N PRO A 170 -12.88 -20.24 -17.25
CA PRO A 170 -13.53 -20.80 -16.06
C PRO A 170 -12.89 -20.36 -14.73
N VAL A 171 -11.58 -20.14 -14.70
CA VAL A 171 -10.86 -19.66 -13.51
C VAL A 171 -11.32 -18.26 -13.11
N VAL A 172 -11.53 -17.36 -14.09
CA VAL A 172 -12.04 -16.00 -13.84
C VAL A 172 -13.47 -16.04 -13.32
N TRP A 173 -14.31 -16.97 -13.85
CA TRP A 173 -15.65 -17.17 -13.33
C TRP A 173 -15.65 -17.64 -11.89
N TYR A 174 -14.77 -18.59 -11.56
CA TYR A 174 -14.58 -19.06 -10.20
C TYR A 174 -14.10 -17.94 -9.26
N GLN A 175 -13.13 -17.12 -9.68
CA GLN A 175 -12.70 -15.95 -8.91
C GLN A 175 -13.83 -14.93 -8.67
N LYS A 176 -14.68 -14.68 -9.67
CA LYS A 176 -15.86 -13.81 -9.51
C LYS A 176 -16.85 -14.40 -8.50
N PHE A 177 -17.08 -15.71 -8.57
CA PHE A 177 -17.92 -16.43 -7.62
C PHE A 177 -17.35 -16.37 -6.19
N GLU A 178 -16.09 -16.74 -5.98
CA GLU A 178 -15.38 -16.65 -4.70
C GLU A 178 -15.44 -15.23 -4.12
N TYR A 179 -15.18 -14.21 -4.96
CA TYR A 179 -15.25 -12.82 -4.53
C TYR A 179 -16.66 -12.45 -4.05
N ALA A 180 -17.71 -12.83 -4.81
CA ALA A 180 -19.09 -12.58 -4.44
C ALA A 180 -19.46 -13.32 -3.14
N VAL A 181 -19.05 -14.58 -2.99
CA VAL A 181 -19.30 -15.37 -1.77
C VAL A 181 -18.60 -14.76 -0.55
N GLY A 182 -17.30 -14.48 -0.65
CA GLY A 182 -16.52 -13.92 0.45
C GLY A 182 -17.02 -12.54 0.89
N HIS A 183 -17.39 -11.66 -0.05
CA HIS A 183 -17.85 -10.31 0.27
C HIS A 183 -19.33 -10.22 0.67
N TRP A 184 -20.20 -11.06 0.10
CA TRP A 184 -21.64 -10.98 0.37
C TRP A 184 -22.13 -11.94 1.44
N PHE A 185 -21.48 -13.10 1.59
CA PHE A 185 -21.89 -14.09 2.59
C PHE A 185 -20.94 -14.09 3.78
N GLN A 186 -19.62 -14.15 3.56
CA GLN A 186 -18.69 -14.43 4.64
C GLN A 186 -18.40 -13.21 5.53
N LYS A 187 -18.18 -12.02 4.94
CA LYS A 187 -18.07 -10.77 5.71
C LYS A 187 -19.36 -10.38 6.45
N VAL A 188 -20.52 -10.87 5.99
CA VAL A 188 -21.80 -10.68 6.68
C VAL A 188 -21.92 -11.64 7.87
N PHE A 189 -21.49 -12.89 7.71
CA PHE A 189 -21.46 -13.88 8.80
C PHE A 189 -20.46 -13.49 9.90
N ASP A 190 -19.25 -13.04 9.56
CA ASP A 190 -18.28 -12.55 10.55
C ASP A 190 -18.84 -11.38 11.36
N PHE A 191 -19.66 -10.52 10.73
CA PHE A 191 -20.35 -9.42 11.43
C PHE A 191 -21.48 -9.93 12.34
N ILE A 192 -22.19 -10.99 11.96
CA ILE A 192 -23.24 -11.62 12.79
C ILE A 192 -22.64 -12.39 13.98
N ASP A 193 -21.54 -13.11 13.78
CA ASP A 193 -20.86 -13.85 14.85
C ASP A 193 -20.20 -12.92 15.87
N ASP A 194 -19.66 -11.77 15.44
CA ASP A 194 -19.12 -10.75 16.37
C ASP A 194 -20.24 -10.06 17.16
N VAL A 195 -21.41 -9.81 16.54
CA VAL A 195 -22.59 -9.29 17.27
C VAL A 195 -23.12 -10.32 18.28
N THR A 196 -23.09 -11.62 17.94
CA THR A 196 -23.53 -12.70 18.85
C THR A 196 -22.55 -12.87 20.01
N SER A 197 -21.24 -12.77 19.76
CA SER A 197 -20.20 -12.78 20.81
C SER A 197 -20.25 -11.55 21.71
N VAL A 198 -20.67 -10.38 21.21
CA VAL A 198 -20.80 -9.15 22.00
C VAL A 198 -22.06 -9.20 22.87
N PHE A 199 -23.16 -9.78 22.39
CA PHE A 199 -24.38 -9.96 23.20
C PHE A 199 -24.21 -11.00 24.33
N GLU A 200 -23.44 -12.08 24.13
CA GLU A 200 -23.13 -13.02 25.23
C GLU A 200 -22.21 -12.42 26.31
N LYS A 201 -21.41 -11.39 25.98
CA LYS A 201 -20.51 -10.71 26.94
C LYS A 201 -21.14 -9.52 27.66
N LEU A 202 -22.35 -9.08 27.26
CA LEU A 202 -23.07 -7.95 27.87
C LEU A 202 -24.26 -8.37 28.75
N THR A 203 -24.51 -9.67 28.90
CA THR A 203 -25.35 -10.21 29.99
C THR A 203 -24.50 -10.60 31.19
N PHE A 204 -24.19 -9.61 32.03
CA PHE A 204 -24.02 -9.73 33.49
C PHE A 204 -24.58 -8.47 34.13
#